data_AF-A0A257NFY1-F1
#
_entry.id   AF-A0A257NFY1-F1
#
_cell.length_a   1.000
_cell.length_b   1.000
_cell.length_c   1.000
_cell.angle_alpha   90.00
_cell.angle_beta   90.00
_cell.angle_gamma   90.00
#
_symmetry.space_group_name_H-M   'P 1'
#
loop_
_entity.id
_entity.type
_entity.pdbx_description
1 polymer ?
#
loop_
_entity_poly.entity_id
_entity_poly.type
_entity_poly.pdbx_seq_one_letter_code
_entity_poly.pdbx_strand_id
1 'polypeptide(L)' 'GKETVLKALQEGEKNGAEDYEEALKITELPSDIRSLIETKLLPDQQGHIRTLDRLLGAETE' A
#
# COMPACT_ATOMS: atom_id res chain seq x y z
N GLY A 1 1.09 -21.40 3.63
CA GLY A 1 1.88 -21.72 2.43
C GLY A 1 2.28 -20.44 1.72
N LYS A 2 2.89 -20.53 0.53
CA LYS A 2 3.30 -19.35 -0.27
C LYS A 2 2.15 -18.35 -0.48
N GLU A 3 0.99 -18.84 -0.90
CA GLU A 3 -0.23 -18.03 -1.07
C GLU A 3 -0.64 -17.29 0.22
N THR A 4 -0.58 -17.97 1.37
CA THR A 4 -0.90 -17.35 2.68
C THR A 4 0.03 -16.19 3.00
N VAL A 5 1.33 -16.32 2.69
CA VAL A 5 2.32 -15.25 2.89
C VAL A 5 2.04 -14.09 1.96
N LEU A 6 1.73 -14.36 0.69
CA LEU A 6 1.39 -13.31 -0.29
C LEU A 6 0.11 -12.55 0.09
N LYS A 7 -0.93 -13.24 0.60
CA LYS A 7 -2.15 -12.60 1.11
C LYS A 7 -1.86 -11.71 2.32
N ALA A 8 -1.07 -12.20 3.28
CA ALA A 8 -0.69 -11.41 4.45
C ALA A 8 0.12 -10.16 4.07
N LEU A 9 1.04 -10.27 3.11
CA LEU A 9 1.75 -9.12 2.57
C LEU A 9 0.78 -8.13 1.90
N GLN A 10 -0.14 -8.61 1.05
CA GLN A 10 -1.11 -7.76 0.37
C GLN A 10 -2.02 -7.01 1.34
N GLU A 11 -2.49 -7.67 2.40
CA GLU A 11 -3.28 -7.06 3.47
C GLU A 11 -2.47 -5.98 4.20
N GLY A 12 -1.20 -6.25 4.51
CA GLY A 12 -0.30 -5.25 5.09
C GLY A 12 -0.11 -4.02 4.21
N GLU A 13 0.09 -4.20 2.90
CA GLU A 13 0.20 -3.09 1.95
C GLU A 13 -1.09 -2.28 1.85
N LYS A 14 -2.26 -2.93 1.87
CA LYS A 14 -3.58 -2.27 1.86
C LYS A 14 -3.80 -1.43 3.11
N ASN A 15 -3.54 -2.00 4.28
CA ASN A 15 -3.66 -1.29 5.55
C ASN A 15 -2.73 -0.07 5.59
N GLY A 16 -1.47 -0.21 5.13
CA GLY A 16 -0.54 0.91 5.04
C GLY A 16 -0.98 2.02 4.08
N ALA A 17 -1.59 1.64 2.94
CA ALA A 17 -2.16 2.62 2.01
C ALA A 17 -3.34 3.39 2.63
N GLU A 18 -4.25 2.69 3.32
CA GLU A 18 -5.36 3.30 4.05
C GLU A 18 -4.84 4.26 5.14
N ASP A 19 -3.83 3.86 5.91
CA ASP A 19 -3.20 4.72 6.94
C ASP A 19 -2.64 6.02 6.34
N TYR A 20 -2.01 5.95 5.17
CA TYR A 20 -1.53 7.15 4.48
C TYR A 20 -2.66 8.02 3.95
N GLU A 21 -3.71 7.42 3.39
CA GLU A 21 -4.89 8.16 2.94
C GLU A 21 -5.59 8.88 4.11
N GLU A 22 -5.69 8.25 5.27
CA GLU A 22 -6.20 8.89 6.49
C GLU A 22 -5.25 10.00 6.98
N ALA A 23 -3.94 9.78 6.95
CA ALA A 23 -2.96 10.81 7.32
C ALA A 23 -3.06 12.06 6.45
N LEU A 24 -3.34 11.90 5.15
CA LEU A 24 -3.52 13.04 4.23
C LEU A 24 -4.75 13.90 4.53
N LYS A 25 -5.73 13.38 5.27
CA LYS A 25 -6.91 14.13 5.74
C LYS A 25 -6.58 15.05 6.92
N ILE A 26 -5.44 14.87 7.59
CA ILE A 26 -5.01 15.71 8.70
C ILE A 26 -4.54 17.07 8.16
N THR A 27 -5.26 18.14 8.51
CA THR A 27 -4.98 19.50 8.03
C THR A 27 -3.66 20.06 8.54
N GLU A 28 -3.22 19.62 9.73
CA GLU A 28 -1.99 20.08 10.39
C GLU A 28 -0.76 19.25 10.04
N LEU A 29 -0.86 18.32 9.09
CA LEU A 29 0.27 17.50 8.65
C LEU A 29 1.37 18.40 8.04
N PRO A 30 2.63 18.33 8.51
CA PRO A 30 3.73 19.10 7.95
C PRO A 30 3.87 18.90 6.44
N SER A 31 4.17 19.97 5.70
CA SER A 31 4.14 19.95 4.24
C SER A 31 5.16 18.99 3.61
N ASP A 32 6.32 18.81 4.25
CA ASP A 32 7.35 17.87 3.86
C ASP A 32 6.88 16.41 4.05
N ILE A 33 6.20 16.12 5.15
CA ILE A 33 5.59 14.81 5.41
C ILE A 33 4.45 14.53 4.42
N ARG A 34 3.57 15.50 4.19
CA ARG A 34 2.52 15.40 3.15
C ARG A 34 3.12 15.10 1.79
N SER A 35 4.16 15.84 1.39
CA SER A 35 4.84 15.63 0.11
C SER A 35 5.46 14.23 0.03
N LEU A 36 6.08 13.74 1.11
CA LEU A 36 6.65 12.39 1.15
C LEU A 36 5.57 11.31 0.98
N ILE A 37 4.41 11.46 1.63
CA ILE A 37 3.30 10.53 1.49
C ILE A 37 2.76 10.54 0.05
N GLU A 38 2.47 11.72 -0.48
CA GLU A 38 1.83 11.88 -1.81
C GLU A 38 2.73 11.46 -2.97
N THR A 39 4.04 11.68 -2.86
CA THR A 39 4.97 11.50 -4.00
C THR A 39 5.76 10.20 -3.96
N LYS A 40 5.78 9.51 -2.81
CA LYS A 40 6.59 8.31 -2.63
C LYS A 40 5.82 7.19 -1.93
N LEU A 41 5.44 7.39 -0.67
CA LEU A 41 4.99 6.28 0.17
C LEU A 41 3.67 5.67 -0.34
N LEU A 42 2.65 6.49 -0.59
CA LEU A 42 1.37 6.00 -1.07
C LEU A 42 1.46 5.44 -2.51
N PRO A 43 2.13 6.11 -3.48
CA PRO A 43 2.37 5.54 -4.81
C PRO A 43 3.11 4.19 -4.79
N ASP A 44 4.15 4.05 -3.96
CA ASP A 44 4.93 2.81 -3.83
C ASP A 44 4.04 1.68 -3.30
N GLN A 45 3.26 1.93 -2.23
CA GLN A 45 2.32 0.98 -1.65
C GLN A 45 1.29 0.50 -2.68
N GLN A 46 0.70 1.42 -3.45
CA GLN A 46 -0.24 1.09 -4.54
C GLN A 46 0.43 0.26 -5.64
N GLY A 47 1.70 0.52 -5.94
CA GLY A 47 2.50 -0.27 -6.88
C GLY A 47 2.74 -1.71 -6.39
N HIS A 48 3.03 -1.87 -5.09
CA HIS A 48 3.19 -3.18 -4.47
C HIS A 48 1.88 -3.97 -4.46
N ILE A 49 0.76 -3.36 -4.09
CA ILE A 49 -0.57 -3.99 -4.12
C ILE A 49 -0.86 -4.56 -5.51
N ARG A 50 -0.68 -3.76 -6.58
CA ARG A 50 -0.88 -4.23 -7.97
C ARG A 50 0.04 -5.39 -8.33
N THR A 51 1.25 -5.41 -7.81
CA THR A 51 2.21 -6.51 -8.03
C THR A 51 1.76 -7.78 -7.32
N LEU A 52 1.31 -7.67 -6.07
CA LEU A 52 0.80 -8.79 -5.27
C LEU A 52 -0.52 -9.34 -5.84
N ASP A 53 -1.42 -8.47 -6.31
CA ASP A 53 -2.65 -8.86 -7.00
C ASP A 53 -2.34 -9.76 -8.21
N ARG A 54 -1.34 -9.41 -9.01
CA ARG A 54 -0.90 -10.21 -10.17
C ARG A 54 -0.30 -11.55 -9.73
N LEU A 55 0.51 -11.57 -8.68
CA LEU A 55 1.13 -12.80 -8.19
C LEU A 55 0.08 -13.78 -7.61
N LEU A 56 -0.93 -13.26 -6.91
CA LEU A 56 -2.03 -14.05 -6.38
C LEU A 56 -2.99 -14.52 -7.49
N GLY A 57 -3.26 -13.70 -8.50
CA GLY A 57 -4.05 -14.09 -9.67
C GLY A 57 -3.35 -15.13 -10.56
N ALA A 58 -2.02 -15.05 -10.70
CA ALA A 58 -1.22 -16.01 -11.45
C ALA A 58 -1.03 -17.36 -10.73
N GLU A 59 -1.30 -17.45 -9.42
CA GLU A 59 -1.32 -18.73 -8.69
C GLU A 59 -2.65 -19.48 -8.83
N THR A 60 -3.70 -18.83 -9.34
CA THR A 60 -5.04 -19.42 -9.51
C THR A 60 -5.32 -20.00 -10.91
N GLU A 61 -4.35 -19.97 -11.82
CA GLU A 61 -4.38 -20.59 -13.17
C GLU A 61 -3.46 -21.82 -13.24
#